data_AF-A0A919KDD0-F1
#
_entry.id   AF-A0A919KDD0-F1
#
_cell.length_a   1.000
_cell.length_b   1.000
_cell.length_c   1.000
_cell.angle_alpha   90.00
_cell.angle_beta   90.00
_cell.angle_gamma   90.00
#
_symmetry.space_group_name_H-M   'P 1'
#
loop_
_entity.id
_entity.type
_entity.pdbx_description
1 polymer ?
#
loop_
_entity_poly.entity_id
_entity_poly.type
_entity_poly.pdbx_seq_one_letter_code
_entity_poly.pdbx_strand_id
1 'polypeptide(L)'
;MTFASPLATPVTLLHSDGASVAARVRLDHGDPAFTGHYPGFPVLPGVLAVEYAGAALRAARPEGAWELRGIGNARFRRPIRPGDVLTIDLDLTEAGDGLAVRAKLATEDGPAADLRLDYADGRA
;
A
#
# COMPACT_ATOMS: atom_id res chain seq x y z
N MET A 1 -5.69 -14.79 -15.39
CA MET A 1 -4.37 -14.22 -15.73
C MET A 1 -3.87 -13.51 -14.49
N THR A 2 -2.85 -14.03 -13.81
CA THR A 2 -2.27 -13.36 -12.64
C THR A 2 -1.36 -12.25 -13.15
N PHE A 3 -1.77 -10.99 -13.00
CA PHE A 3 -0.84 -9.88 -13.20
C PHE A 3 0.25 -9.99 -12.13
N ALA A 4 1.52 -10.07 -12.54
CA ALA A 4 2.62 -9.99 -11.59
C ALA A 4 2.53 -8.63 -10.89
N SER A 5 2.67 -8.63 -9.56
CA SER A 5 2.66 -7.40 -8.77
C SER A 5 3.67 -6.40 -9.35
N PRO A 6 3.31 -5.11 -9.52
CA PRO A 6 4.25 -4.09 -9.96
C PRO A 6 5.28 -3.73 -8.86
N LEU A 7 5.14 -4.29 -7.65
CA LEU A 7 6.03 -4.04 -6.53
C LEU A 7 7.27 -4.95 -6.61
N ALA A 8 8.44 -4.34 -6.76
CA ALA A 8 9.72 -5.04 -6.70
C ALA A 8 10.15 -5.35 -5.26
N THR A 9 9.77 -4.49 -4.31
CA THR A 9 10.18 -4.59 -2.90
C THR A 9 9.03 -5.11 -2.05
N PRO A 10 9.19 -6.21 -1.29
CA PRO A 10 8.13 -6.76 -0.45
C PRO A 10 7.88 -5.91 0.80
N VAL A 11 6.64 -5.92 1.28
CA VAL A 11 6.28 -5.39 2.60
C VAL A 11 6.73 -6.34 3.71
N THR A 12 7.17 -5.78 4.83
CA THR A 12 7.39 -6.51 6.09
C THR A 12 6.24 -6.20 7.03
N LEU A 13 5.45 -7.21 7.40
CA LEU A 13 4.46 -7.06 8.47
C LEU A 13 5.14 -6.84 9.81
N LEU A 14 4.62 -5.88 10.58
CA LEU A 14 5.05 -5.59 11.93
C LEU A 14 4.02 -6.11 12.95
N HIS A 15 2.73 -5.93 12.65
CA HIS A 15 1.61 -6.38 13.49
C HIS A 15 0.36 -6.62 12.64
N SER A 16 -0.51 -7.53 13.10
CA SER A 16 -1.87 -7.70 12.59
C SER A 16 -2.79 -8.25 13.68
N ASP A 17 -3.94 -7.60 13.90
CA ASP A 17 -4.98 -8.04 14.84
C ASP A 17 -6.38 -8.08 14.22
N GLY A 18 -6.49 -8.58 12.99
CA GLY A 18 -7.76 -8.76 12.29
C GLY A 18 -8.42 -7.46 11.83
N ALA A 19 -8.48 -6.42 12.66
CA ALA A 19 -9.03 -5.11 12.32
C ALA A 19 -7.94 -4.08 12.03
N SER A 20 -6.72 -4.24 12.58
CA SER A 20 -5.58 -3.36 12.32
C SER A 20 -4.40 -4.14 11.74
N VAL A 21 -3.67 -3.50 10.83
CA VAL A 21 -2.44 -4.02 10.24
C VAL A 21 -1.40 -2.92 10.24
N ALA A 22 -0.20 -3.23 10.73
CA ALA A 22 0.97 -2.37 10.59
C ALA A 22 2.04 -3.09 9.76
N ALA A 23 2.55 -2.42 8.74
CA ALA A 23 3.59 -2.91 7.87
C ALA A 23 4.61 -1.82 7.55
N ARG A 24 5.76 -2.21 7.02
CA ARG A 24 6.75 -1.28 6.48
C ARG A 24 7.38 -1.81 5.20
N VAL A 25 7.87 -0.91 4.38
CA VAL A 25 8.75 -1.22 3.24
C VAL A 25 9.89 -0.21 3.20
N ARG A 26 11.10 -0.69 2.88
CA ARG A 26 12.26 0.17 2.66
C ARG A 26 12.46 0.35 1.16
N LEU A 27 12.30 1.57 0.67
CA LEU A 27 12.41 1.89 -0.75
C LEU A 27 13.83 2.35 -1.03
N ASP A 28 14.73 1.43 -1.40
CA ASP A 28 16.12 1.78 -1.63
C ASP A 28 16.32 2.68 -2.86
N HIS A 29 17.49 3.32 -2.95
CA HIS A 29 17.82 4.28 -4.01
C HIS A 29 17.75 3.68 -5.43
N GLY A 30 17.97 2.36 -5.54
CA GLY A 30 17.91 1.62 -6.80
C GLY A 30 16.57 0.93 -7.07
N ASP A 31 15.52 1.22 -6.28
CA ASP A 31 14.21 0.59 -6.49
C ASP A 31 13.68 0.94 -7.90
N PRO A 32 13.30 -0.07 -8.72
CA PRO A 32 12.75 0.14 -10.05
C PRO A 32 11.55 1.10 -10.09
N ALA A 33 10.80 1.21 -8.99
CA ALA A 33 9.66 2.12 -8.85
C ALA A 33 10.01 3.60 -9.13
N PHE A 34 11.26 4.00 -8.93
CA PHE A 34 11.73 5.37 -9.19
C PHE A 34 12.30 5.56 -10.61
N THR A 35 12.51 4.48 -11.36
CA THR A 35 13.10 4.54 -12.70
C THR A 35 12.14 5.25 -13.65
N GLY A 36 12.52 6.45 -14.09
CA GLY A 36 11.68 7.27 -14.97
C GLY A 36 10.60 8.07 -14.24
N HIS A 37 10.51 8.02 -12.90
CA HIS A 37 9.53 8.79 -12.12
C HIS A 37 10.21 9.60 -11.00
N TYR A 38 10.76 10.77 -11.28
CA TYR A 38 11.10 11.33 -12.59
C TYR A 38 12.60 11.58 -12.67
N PRO A 39 13.22 11.57 -13.87
CA PRO A 39 14.62 11.98 -14.01
C PRO A 39 14.84 13.38 -13.39
N GLY A 40 15.80 13.48 -12.46
CA GLY A 40 16.08 14.72 -11.71
C GLY A 40 15.12 15.03 -10.55
N PHE A 41 14.01 14.29 -10.42
CA PHE A 41 13.07 14.40 -9.31
C PHE A 41 12.46 13.01 -8.99
N PRO A 42 13.25 12.06 -8.45
CA PRO A 42 12.75 10.73 -8.17
C PRO A 42 11.72 10.76 -7.02
N VAL A 43 10.58 10.13 -7.24
CA VAL A 43 9.44 10.09 -6.32
C VAL A 43 8.63 8.83 -6.59
N LEU A 44 8.00 8.24 -5.57
CA LEU A 44 7.17 7.05 -5.76
C LEU A 44 5.88 7.42 -6.52
N PRO A 45 5.52 6.71 -7.60
CA PRO A 45 4.21 6.85 -8.22
C PRO A 45 3.08 6.62 -7.21
N GLY A 46 2.07 7.48 -7.21
CA GLY A 46 0.95 7.38 -6.26
C GLY A 46 0.20 6.06 -6.31
N VAL A 47 0.11 5.44 -7.50
CA VAL A 47 -0.47 4.10 -7.66
C VAL A 47 0.31 3.01 -6.92
N LEU A 48 1.63 3.13 -6.83
CA LEU A 48 2.42 2.15 -6.08
C LEU A 48 2.23 2.30 -4.56
N ALA A 49 1.96 3.51 -4.06
CA ALA A 49 1.54 3.69 -2.67
C ALA A 49 0.21 2.99 -2.37
N VAL A 50 -0.74 2.99 -3.33
CA VAL A 50 -1.99 2.21 -3.23
C VAL A 50 -1.68 0.70 -3.25
N GLU A 51 -0.83 0.25 -4.15
CA GLU A 51 -0.43 -1.17 -4.22
C GLU A 51 0.28 -1.64 -2.96
N TYR A 52 1.11 -0.81 -2.32
CA TYR A 52 1.75 -1.13 -1.05
C TYR A 52 0.73 -1.33 0.09
N ALA A 53 -0.34 -0.51 0.14
CA ALA A 53 -1.44 -0.74 1.08
C ALA A 53 -2.14 -2.08 0.80
N GLY A 54 -2.39 -2.40 -0.47
CA GLY A 54 -2.94 -3.70 -0.88
C GLY A 54 -2.03 -4.88 -0.57
N ALA A 55 -0.72 -4.73 -0.72
CA ALA A 55 0.27 -5.74 -0.37
C ALA A 55 0.29 -6.01 1.14
N ALA A 56 0.19 -4.95 1.96
CA ALA A 56 0.07 -5.10 3.41
C ALA A 56 -1.22 -5.84 3.81
N LEU A 57 -2.36 -5.53 3.18
CA LEU A 57 -3.61 -6.26 3.39
C LEU A 57 -3.45 -7.75 3.05
N ARG A 58 -2.94 -8.06 1.86
CA ARG A 58 -2.77 -9.45 1.39
C ARG A 58 -1.76 -10.23 2.22
N ALA A 59 -0.71 -9.58 2.72
CA ALA A 59 0.22 -10.21 3.64
C ALA A 59 -0.45 -10.55 4.98
N ALA A 60 -1.29 -9.65 5.51
CA ALA A 60 -1.96 -9.82 6.79
C ALA A 60 -3.17 -10.76 6.77
N ARG A 61 -3.83 -10.88 5.61
CA ARG A 61 -5.01 -11.72 5.37
C ARG A 61 -4.77 -12.66 4.18
N PRO A 62 -3.74 -13.53 4.23
CA PRO A 62 -3.29 -14.33 3.08
C PRO A 62 -4.32 -15.37 2.62
N GLU A 63 -5.30 -15.69 3.46
CA GLU A 63 -6.43 -16.53 3.10
C GLU A 63 -7.27 -15.90 1.99
N GLY A 64 -7.41 -14.56 1.96
CA GLY A 64 -8.25 -13.79 1.04
C GLY A 64 -7.73 -13.67 -0.38
N ALA A 65 -8.66 -13.66 -1.35
CA ALA A 65 -8.38 -13.26 -2.72
C ALA A 65 -8.71 -11.77 -2.91
N TRP A 66 -8.01 -10.90 -2.17
CA TRP A 66 -8.34 -9.47 -2.11
C TRP A 66 -8.03 -8.74 -3.42
N GLU A 67 -9.08 -8.26 -4.08
CA GLU A 67 -9.02 -7.47 -5.31
C GLU A 67 -9.51 -6.05 -5.05
N LEU A 68 -8.75 -5.05 -5.49
CA LEU A 68 -9.15 -3.64 -5.33
C LEU A 68 -10.35 -3.36 -6.23
N ARG A 69 -11.49 -3.04 -5.61
CA ARG A 69 -12.77 -2.74 -6.27
C ARG A 69 -12.95 -1.24 -6.50
N GLY A 70 -12.44 -0.41 -5.58
CA GLY A 70 -12.64 1.03 -5.65
C GLY A 70 -11.65 1.83 -4.81
N ILE A 71 -11.46 3.08 -5.20
CA ILE A 71 -10.70 4.08 -4.43
C ILE A 71 -11.67 5.22 -4.10
N GLY A 72 -12.19 5.21 -2.88
CA GLY A 72 -13.10 6.26 -2.41
C GLY A 72 -12.37 7.57 -2.11
N ASN A 73 -11.10 7.52 -1.70
CA ASN A 73 -10.27 8.69 -1.50
C ASN A 73 -8.79 8.35 -1.63
N ALA A 74 -8.01 9.23 -2.27
CA ALA A 74 -6.56 9.16 -2.26
C ALA A 74 -5.98 10.57 -2.09
N ARG A 75 -5.34 10.82 -0.96
CA ARG A 75 -4.72 12.11 -0.65
C ARG A 75 -3.22 11.94 -0.47
N PHE A 76 -2.44 12.39 -1.45
CA PHE A 76 -0.98 12.43 -1.38
C PHE A 76 -0.54 13.77 -0.79
N ARG A 77 0.08 13.73 0.38
CA ARG A 77 0.49 14.92 1.15
C ARG A 77 1.93 15.31 0.88
N ARG A 78 2.81 14.33 0.69
CA ARG A 78 4.25 14.50 0.49
C ARG A 78 4.80 13.47 -0.49
N PRO A 79 5.86 13.81 -1.25
CA PRO A 79 6.55 12.84 -2.08
C PRO A 79 7.25 11.80 -1.21
N ILE A 80 7.07 10.52 -1.55
CA ILE A 80 7.89 9.42 -1.02
C ILE A 80 9.09 9.30 -1.94
N ARG A 81 10.30 9.28 -1.40
CA ARG A 81 11.57 9.39 -2.13
C ARG A 81 12.41 8.13 -2.00
N PRO A 82 13.40 7.95 -2.90
CA PRO A 82 14.37 6.89 -2.73
C PRO A 82 15.13 7.06 -1.41
N GLY A 83 15.35 5.96 -0.70
CA GLY A 83 15.92 5.91 0.65
C GLY A 83 14.88 5.86 1.78
N ASP A 84 13.62 6.22 1.52
CA ASP A 84 12.58 6.27 2.56
C ASP A 84 12.23 4.88 3.10
N VAL A 85 11.95 4.85 4.40
CA VAL A 85 11.18 3.77 5.02
C VAL A 85 9.73 4.22 5.08
N LEU A 86 8.88 3.53 4.32
CA LEU A 86 7.45 3.78 4.25
C LEU A 86 6.74 2.88 5.26
N THR A 87 6.11 3.47 6.27
CA THR A 87 5.19 2.77 7.18
C THR A 87 3.78 2.80 6.61
N ILE A 88 3.03 1.72 6.85
CA ILE A 88 1.70 1.50 6.31
C ILE A 88 0.83 0.97 7.44
N ASP A 89 -0.14 1.78 7.86
CA ASP A 89 -1.14 1.41 8.86
C ASP A 89 -2.49 1.25 8.18
N LEU A 90 -3.12 0.08 8.32
CA LEU A 90 -4.45 -0.21 7.79
C LEU A 90 -5.45 -0.37 8.93
N ASP A 91 -6.59 0.31 8.80
CA ASP A 91 -7.81 0.02 9.55
C ASP A 91 -8.79 -0.72 8.60
N LEU A 92 -9.18 -1.94 8.96
CA LEU A 92 -10.01 -2.84 8.18
C LEU A 92 -11.44 -2.86 8.74
N THR A 93 -12.44 -2.70 7.87
CA THR A 93 -13.85 -2.86 8.23
C THR A 93 -14.54 -3.79 7.25
N GLU A 94 -15.18 -4.83 7.77
CA GLU A 94 -16.01 -5.76 6.98
C GLU A 94 -17.12 -5.00 6.24
N ALA A 95 -17.25 -5.25 4.95
CA ALA A 95 -18.16 -4.52 4.07
C ALA A 95 -18.77 -5.47 3.02
N GLY A 96 -19.83 -6.19 3.42
CA GLY A 96 -20.51 -7.14 2.55
C GLY A 96 -19.63 -8.35 2.23
N ASP A 97 -19.29 -8.52 0.96
CA ASP A 97 -18.41 -9.56 0.42
C ASP A 97 -16.92 -9.15 0.38
N GLY A 98 -16.57 -8.08 1.09
CA GLY A 98 -15.27 -7.46 0.99
C GLY A 98 -14.88 -6.62 2.21
N LEU A 99 -13.90 -5.73 2.02
CA LEU A 99 -13.35 -4.87 3.06
C LEU A 99 -13.33 -3.41 2.62
N ALA A 100 -13.77 -2.53 3.50
CA ALA A 100 -13.42 -1.12 3.45
C ALA A 100 -12.13 -0.89 4.25
N VAL A 101 -11.11 -0.34 3.59
CA VAL A 101 -9.76 -0.18 4.14
C VAL A 101 -9.39 1.29 4.19
N ARG A 102 -9.04 1.78 5.38
CA ARG A 102 -8.39 3.09 5.54
C ARG A 102 -6.91 2.85 5.70
N ALA A 103 -6.10 3.39 4.79
CA ALA A 103 -4.65 3.27 4.86
C ALA A 103 -4.02 4.63 5.16
N LYS A 104 -3.11 4.67 6.14
CA LYS A 104 -2.25 5.82 6.42
C LYS A 104 -0.81 5.43 6.13
N LEU A 105 -0.17 6.18 5.24
CA LEU A 105 1.19 5.96 4.83
C LEU A 105 2.05 7.13 5.29
N ALA A 106 3.21 6.83 5.87
CA ALA A 106 4.13 7.84 6.37
C ALA A 106 5.60 7.48 6.10
N THR A 107 6.43 8.50 6.01
CA THR A 107 7.89 8.38 6.02
C THR A 107 8.42 9.05 7.29
N GLU A 108 9.74 9.07 7.49
CA GLU A 108 10.34 9.78 8.63
C GLU A 108 10.02 11.28 8.62
N ASP A 109 9.84 11.88 7.43
CA ASP A 109 9.43 13.28 7.26
C ASP A 109 7.95 13.52 7.60
N GLY A 110 7.19 12.46 7.89
CA GLY A 110 5.81 12.48 8.38
C GLY A 110 4.79 11.94 7.36
N PRO A 111 3.49 12.32 7.49
CA PRO A 111 2.43 11.72 6.68
C PRO A 111 2.64 11.95 5.17
N ALA A 112 2.60 10.86 4.41
CA ALA A 112 2.83 10.84 2.98
C ALA A 112 1.53 10.65 2.19
N ALA A 113 0.65 9.73 2.60
CA ALA A 113 -0.66 9.55 1.98
C ALA A 113 -1.75 9.07 2.94
N ASP A 114 -3.00 9.47 2.69
CA ASP A 114 -4.19 8.83 3.28
C ASP A 114 -5.06 8.26 2.17
N LEU A 115 -5.42 6.98 2.28
CA LEU A 115 -6.20 6.27 1.28
C LEU A 115 -7.47 5.69 1.92
N ARG A 116 -8.56 5.66 1.13
CA ARG A 116 -9.75 4.83 1.40
C ARG A 116 -9.97 3.94 0.20
N LEU A 117 -9.81 2.65 0.43
CA LEU A 117 -9.80 1.61 -0.59
C LEU A 117 -10.90 0.60 -0.27
N ASP A 118 -11.60 0.15 -1.30
CA ASP A 118 -12.61 -0.90 -1.18
C ASP A 118 -12.08 -2.14 -1.87
N TYR A 119 -12.06 -3.27 -1.16
CA TYR A 119 -11.62 -4.55 -1.67
C TYR A 119 -12.78 -5.54 -1.72
N ALA A 120 -12.77 -6.42 -2.72
CA ALA A 120 -13.60 -7.62 -2.80
C ALA A 120 -12.77 -8.84 -2.37
N ASP A 121 -13.38 -9.84 -1.74
CA ASP A 121 -12.78 -11.19 -1.72
C ASP A 121 -13.24 -11.94 -2.97
N GLY A 122 -12.34 -12.15 -3.94
CA GLY A 122 -12.63 -12.87 -5.19
C GLY A 122 -12.98 -14.36 -5.02
N ARG A 123 -13.09 -14.84 -3.78
CA ARG A 123 -13.64 -16.17 -3.45
C ARG A 123 -15.17 -16.16 -3.29
N ALA A 124 -15.79 -15.00 -3.13
CA ALA A 124 -17.23 -14.82 -2.93
C ALA A 124 -18.03 -14.79 -4.24
#